data_AF-A0A934G7M2-F1
#
_entry.id   AF-A0A934G7M2-F1
#
_cell.length_a   1.000
_cell.length_b   1.000
_cell.length_c   1.000
_cell.angle_alpha   90.00
_cell.angle_beta   90.00
_cell.angle_gamma   90.00
#
_symmetry.space_group_name_H-M   'P 1'
#
loop_
_entity.id
_entity.type
_entity.pdbx_description
1 polymer ?
#
loop_
_entity_poly.entity_id
_entity_poly.type
_entity_poly.pdbx_seq_one_letter_code
_entity_poly.pdbx_strand_id
1 'polypeptide(L)'
;MHVFIDTNILLNFFHFTKEDTETLRRVFASHKHGAATVHLTEQVYDEFSRNRENKIKDSLKRFKELKFAAQLPAFMEQYEEYEQILQKSTELQELTKDILKKVDADVVENRLLPDFLIKDFFAKNETIPTTAELYGMAQMRVSLGNPPGKNGSIGDAINWVALLNAVPNGENIHVISEDGDFYSTLDENRPHPFLKDEWRRKKQAEMFVYKNLSSFTKQHFDGVVFSYDYELTEREREILELLSRGESNRSIALSLNISYDTVKQYVRHILNKLNVSSRLNAAMLFIKEQEKHGDKS
;
A
#
# COMPACT_ATOMS: atom_id res chain seq x y z
N MET A 1 19.65 8.00 0.46
CA MET A 1 18.57 8.98 0.21
C MET A 1 17.53 8.86 1.31
N HIS A 2 17.07 9.96 1.93
CA HIS A 2 16.02 9.89 2.97
C HIS A 2 14.65 10.23 2.42
N VAL A 3 13.64 9.45 2.82
CA VAL A 3 12.27 9.51 2.32
C VAL A 3 11.30 9.52 3.50
N PHE A 4 10.31 10.40 3.48
CA PHE A 4 9.16 10.37 4.40
C PHE A 4 7.90 10.10 3.59
N ILE A 5 7.06 9.18 4.06
CA ILE A 5 5.79 8.85 3.44
C ILE A 5 4.68 9.22 4.41
N ASP A 6 3.85 10.16 3.98
CA ASP A 6 2.75 10.67 4.78
C ASP A 6 1.57 9.68 4.85
N THR A 7 0.74 9.83 5.88
CA THR A 7 -0.39 8.92 6.15
C THR A 7 -1.37 8.86 4.99
N ASN A 8 -1.65 9.99 4.33
CA ASN A 8 -2.58 10.06 3.20
C ASN A 8 -2.16 9.15 2.02
N ILE A 9 -0.86 9.07 1.74
CA ILE A 9 -0.29 8.20 0.73
C ILE A 9 -0.55 6.74 1.07
N LEU A 10 -0.35 6.37 2.35
CA LEU A 10 -0.60 5.00 2.82
C LEU A 10 -2.09 4.65 2.80
N LEU A 11 -2.97 5.61 3.11
CA LEU A 11 -4.42 5.41 3.08
C LEU A 11 -4.95 5.26 1.64
N ASN A 12 -4.32 5.89 0.65
CA ASN A 12 -4.73 5.78 -0.74
C ASN A 12 -4.63 4.37 -1.30
N PHE A 13 -3.91 3.47 -0.62
CA PHE A 13 -3.90 2.06 -0.94
C PHE A 13 -5.25 1.36 -0.77
N PHE A 14 -6.19 1.87 0.02
CA PHE A 14 -7.55 1.29 0.00
C PHE A 14 -8.32 1.58 -1.32
N HIS A 15 -7.80 2.48 -2.17
CA HIS A 15 -8.26 2.71 -3.54
C HIS A 15 -7.42 1.99 -4.62
N PHE A 16 -6.54 1.05 -4.24
CA PHE A 16 -5.53 0.41 -5.10
C PHE A 16 -5.99 0.14 -6.55
N THR A 17 -5.18 0.65 -7.48
CA THR A 17 -4.97 0.01 -8.79
C THR A 17 -3.81 -0.99 -8.70
N LYS A 18 -3.61 -1.85 -9.71
CA LYS A 18 -2.44 -2.74 -9.75
C LYS A 18 -1.11 -2.00 -9.77
N GLU A 19 -1.09 -0.77 -10.29
CA GLU A 19 0.12 0.05 -10.41
C GLU A 19 0.59 0.54 -9.04
N ASP A 20 -0.32 0.96 -8.16
CA ASP A 20 0.08 1.52 -6.85
C ASP A 20 0.74 0.46 -5.96
N THR A 21 0.39 -0.83 -6.11
CA THR A 21 0.99 -1.91 -5.31
C THR A 21 2.44 -2.14 -5.68
N GLU A 22 2.76 -2.09 -6.96
CA GLU A 22 4.12 -2.22 -7.47
C GLU A 22 4.99 -1.04 -7.05
N THR A 23 4.43 0.17 -7.10
CA THR A 23 5.11 1.39 -6.70
C THR A 23 5.48 1.38 -5.21
N LEU A 24 4.54 1.03 -4.32
CA LEU A 24 4.83 0.88 -2.89
C LEU A 24 5.95 -0.13 -2.65
N ARG A 25 5.83 -1.25 -3.36
CA ARG A 25 6.78 -2.33 -3.27
C ARG A 25 8.20 -1.87 -3.61
N ARG A 26 8.37 -1.13 -4.70
CA ARG A 26 9.69 -0.59 -5.08
C ARG A 26 10.30 0.30 -4.01
N VAL A 27 9.50 1.17 -3.38
CA VAL A 27 9.98 2.03 -2.29
C VAL A 27 10.46 1.20 -1.11
N PHE A 28 9.71 0.18 -0.70
CA PHE A 28 10.09 -0.69 0.42
C PHE A 28 11.31 -1.55 0.10
N ALA A 29 11.42 -2.06 -1.12
CA ALA A 29 12.59 -2.80 -1.56
C ALA A 29 13.84 -1.90 -1.63
N SER A 30 13.70 -0.67 -2.15
CA SER A 30 14.78 0.32 -2.13
C SER A 30 15.30 0.59 -0.72
N HIS A 31 14.41 0.49 0.27
CA HIS A 31 14.78 0.62 1.67
C HIS A 31 15.64 -0.55 2.16
N LYS A 32 15.16 -1.78 1.91
CA LYS A 32 15.85 -3.01 2.26
C LYS A 32 17.26 -3.10 1.65
N HIS A 33 17.43 -2.61 0.43
CA HIS A 33 18.73 -2.61 -0.28
C HIS A 33 19.61 -1.39 0.04
N GLY A 34 19.20 -0.50 0.96
CA GLY A 34 19.98 0.66 1.36
C GLY A 34 20.01 1.81 0.34
N ALA A 35 19.24 1.73 -0.75
CA ALA A 35 19.13 2.82 -1.72
C ALA A 35 18.33 4.01 -1.15
N ALA A 36 17.34 3.73 -0.30
CA ALA A 36 16.57 4.74 0.43
C ALA A 36 16.49 4.42 1.93
N THR A 37 16.35 5.43 2.77
CA THR A 37 16.02 5.30 4.19
C THR A 37 14.63 5.90 4.36
N VAL A 38 13.64 5.03 4.56
CA VAL A 38 12.26 5.46 4.77
C VAL A 38 12.07 5.75 6.25
N HIS A 39 11.70 6.99 6.57
CA HIS A 39 11.41 7.43 7.92
C HIS A 39 9.93 7.22 8.21
N LEU A 40 9.66 6.42 9.23
CA LEU A 40 8.33 6.15 9.75
C LEU A 40 8.20 6.74 11.15
N THR A 41 7.06 7.33 11.45
CA THR A 41 6.74 7.84 12.78
C THR A 41 5.56 7.05 13.36
N GLU A 42 5.52 6.92 14.69
CA GLU A 42 4.35 6.36 15.38
C GLU A 42 3.07 7.15 15.03
N GLN A 43 3.18 8.47 14.90
CA GLN A 43 2.07 9.34 14.50
C GLN A 43 1.47 8.94 13.14
N VAL A 44 2.29 8.58 12.14
CA VAL A 44 1.79 8.10 10.83
C VAL A 44 1.03 6.78 11.00
N TYR A 45 1.56 5.84 11.79
CA TYR A 45 0.91 4.55 12.02
C TYR A 45 -0.44 4.69 12.73
N ASP A 46 -0.48 5.52 13.77
CA ASP A 46 -1.69 5.77 14.54
C ASP A 46 -2.74 6.50 13.71
N GLU A 47 -2.32 7.47 12.88
CA GLU A 47 -3.23 8.16 11.98
C GLU A 47 -3.78 7.24 10.90
N PHE A 48 -2.95 6.35 10.34
CA PHE A 48 -3.39 5.31 9.43
C PHE A 48 -4.46 4.44 10.11
N SER A 49 -4.19 3.98 11.33
CA SER A 49 -5.11 3.13 12.10
C SER A 49 -6.44 3.83 12.40
N ARG A 50 -6.41 5.11 12.80
CA ARG A 50 -7.62 5.92 13.07
C ARG A 50 -8.49 6.14 11.83
N ASN A 51 -7.86 6.37 10.67
CA ASN A 51 -8.56 6.76 9.44
C ASN A 51 -8.86 5.59 8.49
N ARG A 52 -8.28 4.41 8.76
CA ARG A 52 -8.41 3.19 7.94
C ARG A 52 -9.85 2.88 7.53
N GLU A 53 -10.76 2.70 8.49
CA GLU A 53 -12.14 2.29 8.18
C GLU A 53 -12.92 3.36 7.42
N ASN A 54 -12.69 4.63 7.73
CA ASN A 54 -13.31 5.74 6.99
C ASN A 54 -12.89 5.69 5.53
N LYS A 55 -11.60 5.47 5.26
CA LYS A 55 -11.07 5.36 3.89
C LYS A 55 -11.63 4.14 3.15
N ILE A 56 -11.76 2.98 3.82
CA ILE A 56 -12.39 1.78 3.24
C ILE A 56 -13.87 2.05 2.91
N LYS A 57 -14.61 2.67 3.84
CA LYS A 57 -16.01 3.05 3.64
C LYS A 57 -16.16 3.95 2.42
N ASP A 58 -15.31 4.96 2.29
CA ASP A 58 -15.31 5.88 1.15
C ASP A 58 -14.99 5.15 -0.16
N SER A 59 -14.03 4.21 -0.12
CA SER A 59 -13.67 3.36 -1.26
C SER A 59 -14.83 2.47 -1.73
N LEU A 60 -15.59 1.91 -0.79
CA LEU A 60 -16.73 1.03 -1.08
C LEU A 60 -18.01 1.78 -1.43
N LYS A 61 -18.10 3.09 -1.18
CA LYS A 61 -19.32 3.88 -1.35
C LYS A 61 -19.93 3.73 -2.75
N ARG A 62 -19.15 3.99 -3.80
CA ARG A 62 -19.60 3.88 -5.19
C ARG A 62 -20.03 2.46 -5.54
N PHE A 63 -19.33 1.45 -5.00
CA PHE A 63 -19.64 0.05 -5.26
C PHE A 63 -20.96 -0.39 -4.62
N LYS A 64 -21.22 0.06 -3.38
CA LYS A 64 -22.47 -0.21 -2.65
C LYS A 64 -23.69 0.51 -3.24
N GLU A 65 -23.48 1.63 -3.94
CA GLU A 65 -24.54 2.42 -4.59
C GLU A 65 -24.99 1.85 -5.95
N LEU A 66 -24.24 0.91 -6.54
CA LEU A 66 -24.61 0.29 -7.80
C LEU A 66 -25.90 -0.53 -7.66
N LYS A 67 -26.92 -0.15 -8.46
CA LYS A 67 -28.18 -0.90 -8.56
C LYS A 67 -28.02 -2.00 -9.59
N PHE A 68 -27.89 -3.24 -9.12
CA PHE A 68 -27.75 -4.41 -9.99
C PHE A 68 -29.07 -5.11 -10.28
N ALA A 69 -30.22 -4.57 -9.84
CA ALA A 69 -31.56 -5.08 -10.14
C ALA A 69 -32.05 -4.54 -11.49
N ALA A 70 -32.13 -5.38 -12.51
CA ALA A 70 -32.77 -5.02 -13.76
C ALA A 70 -34.28 -4.90 -13.52
N GLN A 71 -34.83 -3.71 -13.76
CA GLN A 71 -36.27 -3.51 -13.88
C GLN A 71 -36.57 -3.29 -15.35
N LEU A 72 -37.10 -4.31 -16.01
CA LEU A 72 -37.46 -4.25 -17.43
C LEU A 72 -38.96 -3.97 -17.57
N PRO A 73 -39.35 -3.06 -18.49
CA PRO A 73 -40.75 -2.89 -18.86
C PRO A 73 -41.37 -4.18 -19.42
N ALA A 74 -42.63 -4.45 -19.06
CA ALA A 74 -43.34 -5.67 -19.47
C ALA A 74 -43.43 -5.86 -21.00
N PHE A 75 -43.50 -4.78 -21.78
CA PHE A 75 -43.53 -4.89 -23.25
C PHE A 75 -42.25 -5.48 -23.86
N MET A 76 -41.18 -5.62 -23.07
CA MET A 76 -39.92 -6.24 -23.50
C MET A 76 -39.91 -7.76 -23.34
N GLU A 77 -40.92 -8.37 -22.72
CA GLU A 77 -41.00 -9.82 -22.47
C GLU A 77 -40.96 -10.66 -23.76
N GLN A 78 -41.29 -10.05 -24.91
CA GLN A 78 -41.26 -10.70 -26.22
C GLN A 78 -39.85 -10.92 -26.79
N TYR A 79 -38.80 -10.32 -26.21
CA TYR A 79 -37.43 -10.41 -26.71
C TYR A 79 -36.66 -11.52 -25.97
N GLU A 80 -35.79 -12.25 -26.68
CA GLU A 80 -35.04 -13.38 -26.12
C GLU A 80 -34.08 -12.97 -25.00
N GLU A 81 -33.64 -11.71 -24.99
CA GLU A 81 -32.72 -11.15 -24.02
C GLU A 81 -33.38 -10.84 -22.68
N TYR A 82 -34.72 -10.76 -22.61
CA TYR A 82 -35.46 -10.35 -21.41
C TYR A 82 -35.12 -11.23 -20.20
N GLU A 83 -35.28 -12.56 -20.34
CA GLU A 83 -34.95 -13.53 -19.29
C GLU A 83 -33.45 -13.57 -19.00
N GLN A 84 -32.60 -13.44 -20.03
CA GLN A 84 -31.14 -13.45 -19.86
C GLN A 84 -30.65 -12.26 -19.02
N ILE A 85 -31.23 -11.08 -19.24
CA ILE A 85 -30.90 -9.87 -18.47
C ILE A 85 -31.33 -10.04 -17.02
N LEU A 86 -32.54 -10.54 -16.75
CA LEU A 86 -33.03 -10.79 -15.39
C LEU A 86 -32.14 -11.80 -14.66
N GLN A 87 -31.81 -12.92 -15.30
CA GLN A 87 -30.93 -13.94 -14.71
C GLN A 87 -29.54 -13.38 -14.39
N LYS A 88 -28.88 -12.74 -15.37
CA LYS A 88 -27.54 -12.15 -15.17
C LYS A 88 -27.55 -11.06 -14.10
N SER A 89 -28.63 -10.29 -14.02
CA SER A 89 -28.85 -9.28 -12.98
C SER A 89 -28.89 -9.94 -11.60
N THR A 90 -29.64 -11.02 -11.41
CA THR A 90 -29.68 -11.79 -10.16
C THR A 90 -28.33 -12.41 -9.81
N GLU A 91 -27.65 -13.05 -10.77
CA GLU A 91 -26.30 -13.62 -10.56
C GLU A 91 -25.31 -12.54 -10.10
N LEU A 92 -25.33 -11.37 -10.74
CA LEU A 92 -24.45 -10.26 -10.37
C LEU A 92 -24.78 -9.69 -8.98
N GLN A 93 -26.05 -9.64 -8.59
CA GLN A 93 -26.46 -9.25 -7.24
C GLN A 93 -25.93 -10.22 -6.17
N GLU A 94 -26.02 -11.53 -6.41
CA GLU A 94 -25.51 -12.55 -5.50
C GLU A 94 -23.99 -12.47 -5.36
N LEU A 95 -23.26 -12.39 -6.48
CA LEU A 95 -21.81 -12.20 -6.48
C LEU A 95 -21.39 -10.93 -5.74
N THR A 96 -22.14 -9.84 -5.91
CA THR A 96 -21.90 -8.57 -5.22
C THR A 96 -22.09 -8.71 -3.71
N LYS A 97 -23.15 -9.38 -3.28
CA LYS A 97 -23.40 -9.65 -1.86
C LYS A 97 -22.30 -10.51 -1.25
N ASP A 98 -21.86 -11.54 -1.98
CA ASP A 98 -20.83 -12.46 -1.52
C ASP A 98 -19.46 -11.79 -1.39
N ILE A 99 -19.05 -10.96 -2.36
CA ILE A 99 -17.79 -10.24 -2.27
C ILE A 99 -17.82 -9.21 -1.14
N LEU A 100 -18.93 -8.48 -0.95
CA LEU A 100 -19.08 -7.54 0.16
C LEU A 100 -19.00 -8.25 1.52
N LYS A 101 -19.62 -9.42 1.67
CA LYS A 101 -19.53 -10.22 2.90
C LYS A 101 -18.09 -10.66 3.21
N LYS A 102 -17.32 -11.05 2.18
CA LYS A 102 -15.90 -11.41 2.32
C LYS A 102 -15.06 -10.19 2.71
N VAL A 103 -15.27 -9.07 2.02
CA VAL A 103 -14.59 -7.81 2.32
C VAL A 103 -14.89 -7.36 3.74
N ASP A 104 -16.15 -7.37 4.18
CA ASP A 104 -16.51 -7.00 5.56
C ASP A 104 -15.80 -7.89 6.60
N ALA A 105 -15.69 -9.20 6.35
CA ALA A 105 -14.93 -10.10 7.22
C ALA A 105 -13.43 -9.75 7.25
N ASP A 106 -12.84 -9.44 6.09
CA ASP A 106 -11.42 -9.05 6.01
C ASP A 106 -11.17 -7.65 6.60
N VAL A 107 -12.14 -6.73 6.55
CA VAL A 107 -12.05 -5.42 7.19
C VAL A 107 -11.97 -5.58 8.71
N VAL A 108 -12.85 -6.39 9.30
CA VAL A 108 -12.90 -6.66 10.75
C VAL A 108 -11.64 -7.36 11.24
N GLU A 109 -11.12 -8.30 10.46
CA GLU A 109 -9.91 -9.05 10.83
C GLU A 109 -8.60 -8.35 10.43
N ASN A 110 -8.66 -7.15 9.82
CA ASN A 110 -7.49 -6.42 9.27
C ASN A 110 -6.66 -7.27 8.29
N ARG A 111 -7.34 -7.94 7.35
CA ARG A 111 -6.75 -8.85 6.34
C ARG A 111 -6.82 -8.30 4.92
N LEU A 112 -7.10 -7.02 4.73
CA LEU A 112 -6.99 -6.44 3.40
C LEU A 112 -5.51 -6.33 3.02
N LEU A 113 -5.24 -6.36 1.72
CA LEU A 113 -3.88 -6.25 1.18
C LEU A 113 -3.11 -5.03 1.73
N PRO A 114 -3.69 -3.81 1.78
CA PRO A 114 -3.02 -2.66 2.39
C PRO A 114 -2.64 -2.91 3.86
N ASP A 115 -3.48 -3.59 4.63
CA ASP A 115 -3.22 -3.85 6.06
C ASP A 115 -1.94 -4.65 6.26
N PHE A 116 -1.80 -5.73 5.50
CA PHE A 116 -0.60 -6.57 5.56
C PHE A 116 0.65 -5.82 5.12
N LEU A 117 0.57 -5.05 4.03
CA LEU A 117 1.72 -4.29 3.51
C LEU A 117 2.21 -3.25 4.52
N ILE A 118 1.30 -2.44 5.06
CA ILE A 118 1.65 -1.40 6.01
C ILE A 118 2.13 -2.02 7.31
N LYS A 119 1.43 -3.03 7.85
CA LYS A 119 1.85 -3.69 9.09
C LYS A 119 3.23 -4.37 8.96
N ASP A 120 3.48 -5.09 7.87
CA ASP A 120 4.77 -5.74 7.62
C ASP A 120 5.89 -4.71 7.51
N PHE A 121 5.63 -3.59 6.85
CA PHE A 121 6.62 -2.53 6.71
C PHE A 121 6.94 -1.84 8.02
N PHE A 122 5.94 -1.48 8.83
CA PHE A 122 6.20 -0.91 10.14
C PHE A 122 6.86 -1.91 11.09
N ALA A 123 6.56 -3.21 11.00
CA ALA A 123 7.18 -4.22 11.84
C ALA A 123 8.66 -4.50 11.51
N LYS A 124 9.06 -4.27 10.26
CA LYS A 124 10.44 -4.53 9.78
C LYS A 124 11.36 -3.32 9.87
N ASN A 125 10.83 -2.15 10.19
CA ASN A 125 11.58 -0.90 10.19
C ASN A 125 11.47 -0.18 11.53
N GLU A 126 12.51 0.56 11.90
CA GLU A 126 12.49 1.36 13.10
C GLU A 126 11.50 2.52 12.95
N THR A 127 10.63 2.69 13.93
CA THR A 127 9.64 3.77 13.98
C THR A 127 10.07 4.82 14.99
N ILE A 128 10.03 6.09 14.61
CA ILE A 128 10.30 7.21 15.51
C ILE A 128 9.10 7.37 16.46
N PRO A 129 9.26 7.18 17.78
CA PRO A 129 8.17 7.25 18.73
C PRO A 129 7.70 8.69 18.96
N THR A 130 6.42 8.87 19.28
CA THR A 130 5.86 10.17 19.63
C THR A 130 6.09 10.45 21.12
N THR A 131 7.17 11.15 21.44
CA THR A 131 7.51 11.51 22.83
C THR A 131 6.82 12.80 23.27
N ALA A 132 6.69 13.01 24.58
CA ALA A 132 6.17 14.25 25.14
C ALA A 132 6.99 15.49 24.72
N GLU A 133 8.30 15.32 24.54
CA GLU A 133 9.19 16.36 24.03
C GLU A 133 8.87 16.72 22.58
N LEU A 134 8.78 15.72 21.69
CA LEU A 134 8.39 15.94 20.29
C LEU A 134 7.02 16.60 20.18
N TYR A 135 6.07 16.14 20.99
CA TYR A 135 4.74 16.73 21.07
C TYR A 135 4.78 18.19 21.50
N GLY A 136 5.52 18.54 22.55
CA GLY A 136 5.68 19.92 23.00
C GLY A 136 6.32 20.83 21.94
N MET A 137 7.35 20.34 21.24
CA MET A 137 7.97 21.05 20.12
C MET A 137 6.99 21.27 18.96
N ALA A 138 6.18 20.27 18.62
CA ALA A 138 5.15 20.36 17.59
C ALA A 138 4.03 21.36 17.98
N GLN A 139 3.59 21.35 19.23
CA GLN A 139 2.62 22.33 19.74
C GLN A 139 3.17 23.76 19.67
N MET A 140 4.42 23.96 20.10
CA MET A 140 5.09 25.26 20.00
C MET A 140 5.18 25.72 18.54
N ARG A 141 5.54 24.82 17.62
CA ARG A 141 5.59 25.10 16.18
C ARG A 141 4.26 25.64 15.65
N VAL A 142 3.15 24.94 15.94
CA VAL A 142 1.81 25.36 15.48
C VAL A 142 1.37 26.66 16.14
N SER A 143 1.67 26.84 17.44
CA SER A 143 1.34 28.07 18.17
C SER A 143 2.10 29.29 17.65
N LEU A 144 3.29 29.11 17.09
CA LEU A 144 4.07 30.15 16.40
C LEU A 144 3.59 30.41 14.96
N GLY A 145 2.64 29.61 14.45
CA GLY A 145 2.14 29.71 13.08
C GLY A 145 3.09 29.12 12.02
N ASN A 146 4.04 28.26 12.44
CA ASN A 146 4.96 27.62 11.50
C ASN A 146 4.29 26.37 10.89
N PRO A 147 4.25 26.21 9.56
CA PRO A 147 3.76 24.99 8.91
C PRO A 147 4.76 23.84 9.14
N PRO A 148 4.47 22.55 8.88
CA PRO A 148 3.15 22.06 8.52
C PRO A 148 2.29 21.93 9.79
N GLY A 149 0.97 21.93 9.60
CA GLY A 149 -0.01 21.87 10.68
C GLY A 149 -0.78 23.18 10.87
N LYS A 150 -1.93 23.06 11.53
CA LYS A 150 -2.88 24.15 11.79
C LYS A 150 -3.51 24.01 13.16
N ASN A 151 -4.15 25.07 13.66
CA ASN A 151 -4.84 25.02 14.95
C ASN A 151 -5.85 23.86 14.99
N GLY A 152 -5.63 22.91 15.90
CA GLY A 152 -6.44 21.70 16.05
C GLY A 152 -5.93 20.45 15.31
N SER A 153 -4.93 20.57 14.43
CA SER A 153 -4.26 19.42 13.78
C SER A 153 -2.74 19.60 13.85
N ILE A 154 -2.11 18.84 14.74
CA ILE A 154 -0.67 18.90 15.00
C ILE A 154 0.08 17.66 14.49
N GLY A 155 -0.60 16.73 13.81
CA GLY A 155 0.01 15.48 13.33
C GLY A 155 1.19 15.73 12.39
N ASP A 156 1.01 16.61 11.40
CA ASP A 156 2.09 16.96 10.47
C ASP A 156 3.24 17.68 11.18
N ALA A 157 2.94 18.50 12.19
CA ALA A 157 3.95 19.15 13.00
C ALA A 157 4.78 18.13 13.80
N ILE A 158 4.13 17.10 14.37
CA ILE A 158 4.83 15.99 15.05
C ILE A 158 5.74 15.26 14.07
N ASN A 159 5.22 14.88 12.91
CA ASN A 159 5.99 14.21 11.86
C ASN A 159 7.20 15.04 11.44
N TRP A 160 7.00 16.33 11.18
CA TRP A 160 8.05 17.21 10.74
C TRP A 160 9.15 17.41 11.80
N VAL A 161 8.78 17.60 13.07
CA VAL A 161 9.77 17.71 14.15
C VAL A 161 10.53 16.39 14.33
N ALA A 162 9.85 15.25 14.24
CA ALA A 162 10.49 13.94 14.28
C ALA A 162 11.55 13.78 13.17
N LEU A 163 11.24 14.20 11.94
CA LEU A 163 12.18 14.20 10.81
C LEU A 163 13.37 15.15 11.03
N LEU A 164 13.10 16.35 11.55
CA LEU A 164 14.15 17.30 11.92
C LEU A 164 15.10 16.75 13.00
N ASN A 165 14.66 15.80 13.83
CA ASN A 165 15.51 15.18 14.84
C ASN A 165 16.23 13.93 14.29
N ALA A 166 15.55 13.11 13.49
CA ALA A 166 16.05 11.81 13.06
C ALA A 166 16.96 11.85 11.82
N VAL A 167 16.71 12.74 10.85
CA VAL A 167 17.52 12.78 9.63
C VAL A 167 18.89 13.40 9.92
N PRO A 168 20.03 12.80 9.52
CA PRO A 168 21.35 13.38 9.73
C PRO A 168 21.52 14.77 9.07
N ASN A 169 22.44 15.57 9.58
CA ASN A 169 22.80 16.84 8.93
C ASN A 169 23.59 16.56 7.65
N GLY A 170 23.39 17.38 6.62
CA GLY A 170 23.95 17.22 5.28
C GLY A 170 23.10 16.36 4.35
N GLU A 171 22.01 15.76 4.84
CA GLU A 171 21.20 14.82 4.09
C GLU A 171 19.90 15.44 3.54
N ASN A 172 19.61 15.15 2.27
CA ASN A 172 18.39 15.59 1.60
C ASN A 172 17.19 14.76 2.05
N ILE A 173 16.01 15.40 2.15
CA ILE A 173 14.75 14.74 2.46
C ILE A 173 13.77 14.80 1.27
N HIS A 174 13.10 13.68 1.02
CA HIS A 174 12.05 13.54 0.01
C HIS A 174 10.73 13.26 0.73
N VAL A 175 9.83 14.24 0.76
CA VAL A 175 8.52 14.13 1.41
C VAL A 175 7.48 13.72 0.37
N ILE A 176 6.80 12.60 0.62
CA ILE A 176 5.72 12.10 -0.24
C ILE A 176 4.41 12.32 0.50
N SER A 177 3.62 13.30 0.07
CA SER A 177 2.38 13.74 0.72
C SER A 177 1.46 14.41 -0.29
N GLU A 178 0.15 14.21 -0.15
CA GLU A 178 -0.85 14.99 -0.88
C GLU A 178 -1.16 16.34 -0.22
N ASP A 179 -0.83 16.49 1.07
CA ASP A 179 -1.20 17.66 1.88
C ASP A 179 -0.52 18.93 1.37
N GLY A 180 -1.32 19.97 1.13
CA GLY A 180 -0.89 21.27 0.64
C GLY A 180 0.09 22.00 1.58
N ASP A 181 0.11 21.68 2.87
CA ASP A 181 1.01 22.30 3.86
C ASP A 181 2.49 22.07 3.52
N PHE A 182 2.81 21.01 2.76
CA PHE A 182 4.16 20.71 2.30
C PHE A 182 4.55 21.42 1.00
N TYR A 183 3.63 22.12 0.33
CA TYR A 183 3.83 22.68 -1.02
C TYR A 183 3.80 24.20 -1.05
N SER A 184 4.38 24.77 -2.11
CA SER A 184 4.23 26.19 -2.40
C SER A 184 2.82 26.50 -2.86
N THR A 185 2.24 27.57 -2.32
CA THR A 185 0.95 28.11 -2.76
C THR A 185 0.97 28.66 -4.19
N LEU A 186 2.15 28.95 -4.74
CA LEU A 186 2.32 29.45 -6.11
C LEU A 186 2.64 28.35 -7.12
N ASP A 187 3.08 27.19 -6.66
CA ASP A 187 3.50 26.07 -7.52
C ASP A 187 3.48 24.77 -6.72
N GLU A 188 2.47 23.95 -7.00
CA GLU A 188 2.24 22.67 -6.33
C GLU A 188 3.30 21.59 -6.62
N ASN A 189 4.30 21.87 -7.46
CA ASN A 189 5.45 20.99 -7.68
C ASN A 189 6.68 21.41 -6.86
N ARG A 190 6.59 22.50 -6.10
CA ARG A 190 7.68 22.99 -5.25
C ARG A 190 7.36 22.80 -3.78
N PRO A 191 8.38 22.53 -2.93
CA PRO A 191 8.19 22.45 -1.49
C PRO A 191 7.75 23.81 -0.93
N HIS A 192 7.02 23.77 0.17
CA HIS A 192 6.63 24.97 0.90
C HIS A 192 7.89 25.79 1.25
N PRO A 193 7.97 27.09 0.88
CA PRO A 193 9.20 27.88 1.02
C PRO A 193 9.76 27.89 2.44
N PHE A 194 8.89 28.04 3.45
CA PHE A 194 9.30 28.02 4.85
C PHE A 194 9.94 26.68 5.26
N LEU A 195 9.36 25.54 4.84
CA LEU A 195 9.88 24.21 5.19
C LEU A 195 11.20 23.95 4.50
N LYS A 196 11.30 24.34 3.23
CA LYS A 196 12.54 24.27 2.45
C LYS A 196 13.65 25.08 3.13
N ASP A 197 13.38 26.33 3.48
CA ASP A 197 14.37 27.21 4.11
C ASP A 197 14.73 26.76 5.53
N GLU A 198 13.77 26.20 6.28
CA GLU A 198 14.04 25.59 7.58
C GLU A 198 14.96 24.38 7.44
N TRP A 199 14.65 23.47 6.51
CA TRP A 199 15.49 22.29 6.25
C TRP A 199 16.89 22.71 5.86
N ARG A 200 17.02 23.66 4.92
CA ARG A 200 18.33 24.18 4.50
C ARG A 200 19.12 24.80 5.65
N ARG A 201 18.49 25.58 6.53
CA ARG A 201 19.18 26.20 7.68
C ARG A 201 19.55 25.21 8.77
N LYS A 202 18.67 24.27 9.11
CA LYS A 202 18.88 23.33 10.23
C LYS A 202 19.69 22.11 9.81
N LYS A 203 19.50 21.62 8.59
CA LYS A 203 20.11 20.40 8.06
C LYS A 203 21.20 20.64 7.04
N GLN A 204 21.39 21.87 6.54
CA GLN A 204 22.39 22.18 5.50
C GLN A 204 22.21 21.33 4.24
N ALA A 205 20.96 21.03 3.89
CA ALA A 205 20.58 20.15 2.80
C ALA A 205 19.26 20.61 2.16
N GLU A 206 18.83 19.94 1.10
CA GLU A 206 17.63 20.30 0.34
C GLU A 206 16.42 19.41 0.69
N MET A 207 15.23 19.98 0.47
CA MET A 207 13.94 19.31 0.62
C MET A 207 13.26 19.19 -0.74
N PHE A 208 12.71 18.00 -1.02
CA PHE A 208 11.93 17.68 -2.21
C PHE A 208 10.55 17.16 -1.80
N VAL A 209 9.55 17.36 -2.66
CA VAL A 209 8.16 16.96 -2.41
C VAL A 209 7.56 16.21 -3.58
N TYR A 210 6.67 15.26 -3.28
CA TYR A 210 6.03 14.36 -4.24
C TYR A 210 4.57 14.11 -3.87
N LYS A 211 3.65 14.35 -4.81
CA LYS A 211 2.21 14.13 -4.58
C LYS A 211 1.83 12.66 -4.45
N ASN A 212 2.64 11.76 -4.98
CA ASN A 212 2.38 10.32 -4.91
C ASN A 212 3.70 9.53 -5.06
N LEU A 213 3.65 8.24 -4.75
CA LEU A 213 4.82 7.37 -4.86
C LEU A 213 5.24 7.15 -6.31
N SER A 214 4.32 7.23 -7.27
CA SER A 214 4.62 6.98 -8.68
C SER A 214 5.53 8.06 -9.27
N SER A 215 5.30 9.34 -8.94
CA SER A 215 6.19 10.42 -9.37
C SER A 215 7.57 10.31 -8.71
N PHE A 216 7.63 9.93 -7.44
CA PHE A 216 8.88 9.69 -6.73
C PHE A 216 9.68 8.52 -7.35
N THR A 217 9.05 7.35 -7.47
CA THR A 217 9.71 6.16 -8.01
C THR A 217 10.11 6.32 -9.46
N LYS A 218 9.30 6.99 -10.29
CA LYS A 218 9.68 7.31 -11.67
C LYS A 218 10.86 8.27 -11.74
N GLN A 219 11.01 9.20 -10.80
CA GLN A 219 12.16 10.11 -10.82
C GLN A 219 13.46 9.42 -10.35
N HIS A 220 13.38 8.56 -9.33
CA HIS A 220 14.58 8.04 -8.65
C HIS A 220 14.92 6.58 -8.97
N PHE A 221 13.95 5.82 -9.47
CA PHE A 221 14.06 4.38 -9.68
C PHE A 221 13.56 3.96 -11.08
N ASP A 222 13.57 4.86 -12.06
CA ASP A 222 13.22 4.50 -13.43
C ASP A 222 14.19 3.44 -13.97
N GLY A 223 13.65 2.37 -14.56
CA GLY A 223 14.44 1.22 -15.01
C GLY A 223 15.12 0.39 -13.90
N VAL A 224 14.96 0.76 -12.61
CA VAL A 224 15.48 -0.03 -11.49
C VAL A 224 14.47 -1.10 -11.11
N VAL A 225 14.81 -2.35 -11.44
CA VAL A 225 14.04 -3.52 -10.98
C VAL A 225 14.62 -3.94 -9.64
N PHE A 226 13.92 -3.61 -8.56
CA PHE A 226 14.16 -4.28 -7.29
C PHE A 226 13.49 -5.64 -7.38
N SER A 227 14.27 -6.73 -7.40
CA SER A 227 13.66 -8.06 -7.23
C SER A 227 13.03 -8.07 -5.84
N TYR A 228 11.72 -8.33 -5.80
CA TYR A 228 11.16 -8.88 -4.58
C TYR A 228 11.76 -10.28 -4.48
N ASP A 229 12.92 -10.40 -3.84
CA ASP A 229 13.22 -11.64 -3.14
C ASP A 229 12.14 -11.76 -2.07
N TYR A 230 10.98 -12.26 -2.48
CA TYR A 230 10.08 -12.92 -1.58
C TYR A 230 10.98 -13.96 -0.93
N GLU A 231 11.30 -13.79 0.35
CA GLU A 231 12.15 -14.70 1.12
C GLU A 231 11.42 -16.04 1.30
N LEU A 232 11.10 -16.69 0.19
CA LEU A 232 10.56 -18.02 0.10
C LEU A 232 11.71 -18.94 0.42
N THR A 233 11.49 -19.80 1.41
CA THR A 233 12.34 -20.96 1.64
C THR A 233 12.31 -21.86 0.40
N GLU A 234 13.32 -22.72 0.20
CA GLU A 234 13.30 -23.58 -0.99
C GLU A 234 12.10 -24.50 -1.05
N ARG A 235 11.56 -24.91 0.11
CA ARG A 235 10.33 -25.69 0.16
C ARG A 235 9.12 -24.88 -0.31
N GLU A 236 9.06 -23.59 0.01
CA GLU A 236 8.01 -22.70 -0.47
C GLU A 236 8.14 -22.41 -1.98
N ARG A 237 9.37 -22.31 -2.49
CA ARG A 237 9.63 -22.15 -3.93
C ARG A 237 9.26 -23.40 -4.73
N GLU A 238 9.62 -24.60 -4.27
CA GLU A 238 9.19 -25.89 -4.87
C GLU A 238 7.66 -25.98 -4.95
N ILE A 239 6.97 -25.63 -3.85
CA ILE A 239 5.50 -25.68 -3.82
C ILE A 239 4.91 -24.62 -4.76
N LEU A 240 5.47 -23.41 -4.80
CA LEU A 240 5.02 -22.35 -5.71
C LEU A 240 5.20 -22.73 -7.19
N GLU A 241 6.28 -23.42 -7.53
CA GLU A 241 6.53 -23.95 -8.88
C GLU A 241 5.49 -25.01 -9.27
N LEU A 242 5.15 -25.94 -8.36
CA LEU A 242 4.09 -26.90 -8.64
C LEU A 242 2.72 -26.22 -8.76
N LEU A 243 2.45 -25.20 -7.92
CA LEU A 243 1.22 -24.39 -8.04
C LEU A 243 1.13 -23.72 -9.42
N SER A 244 2.25 -23.22 -9.97
CA SER A 244 2.26 -22.54 -11.27
C SER A 244 2.00 -23.47 -12.45
N ARG A 245 2.27 -24.77 -12.27
CA ARG A 245 1.91 -25.83 -13.23
C ARG A 245 0.44 -26.27 -13.13
N GLY A 246 -0.34 -25.69 -12.22
CA GLY A 246 -1.75 -26.02 -12.03
C GLY A 246 -2.03 -27.21 -11.10
N GLU A 247 -1.00 -27.73 -10.42
CA GLU A 247 -1.10 -28.93 -9.57
C GLU A 247 -2.04 -28.72 -8.37
N SER A 248 -2.94 -29.66 -8.09
CA SER A 248 -3.79 -29.58 -6.90
C SER A 248 -2.98 -29.81 -5.62
N ASN A 249 -3.44 -29.31 -4.46
CA ASN A 249 -2.73 -29.53 -3.19
C ASN A 249 -2.55 -31.03 -2.84
N ARG A 250 -3.46 -31.90 -3.31
CA ARG A 250 -3.33 -33.36 -3.16
C ARG A 250 -2.21 -33.91 -4.03
N SER A 251 -2.09 -33.42 -5.25
CA SER A 251 -1.02 -33.82 -6.17
C SER A 251 0.35 -33.38 -5.65
N ILE A 252 0.45 -32.13 -5.20
CA ILE A 252 1.66 -31.58 -4.57
C ILE A 252 2.09 -32.40 -3.35
N ALA A 253 1.13 -32.81 -2.52
CA ALA A 253 1.38 -33.65 -1.34
C ALA A 253 2.02 -34.99 -1.72
N LEU A 254 1.51 -35.63 -2.79
CA LEU A 254 2.06 -36.89 -3.32
C LEU A 254 3.46 -36.68 -3.91
N SER A 255 3.63 -35.66 -4.75
CA SER A 255 4.90 -35.38 -5.43
C SER A 255 6.04 -35.06 -4.44
N LEU A 256 5.72 -34.37 -3.35
CA LEU A 256 6.70 -33.94 -2.34
C LEU A 256 6.77 -34.87 -1.11
N ASN A 257 5.99 -35.96 -1.11
CA ASN A 257 5.86 -36.93 -0.01
C ASN A 257 5.60 -36.27 1.36
N ILE A 258 4.61 -35.37 1.43
CA ILE A 258 4.19 -34.65 2.65
C ILE A 258 2.66 -34.70 2.80
N SER A 259 2.15 -34.33 3.97
CA SER A 259 0.71 -34.33 4.20
C SER A 259 -0.01 -33.21 3.43
N TYR A 260 -1.28 -33.45 3.08
CA TYR A 260 -2.15 -32.44 2.46
C TYR A 260 -2.30 -31.17 3.32
N ASP A 261 -2.38 -31.31 4.64
CA ASP A 261 -2.50 -30.17 5.56
C ASP A 261 -1.20 -29.36 5.62
N THR A 262 -0.04 -30.04 5.55
CA THR A 262 1.27 -29.38 5.41
C THR A 262 1.32 -28.54 4.13
N VAL A 263 0.83 -29.07 3.00
CA VAL A 263 0.73 -28.29 1.75
C VAL A 263 -0.19 -27.08 1.92
N LYS A 264 -1.38 -27.22 2.52
CA LYS A 264 -2.27 -26.06 2.78
C LYS A 264 -1.59 -24.99 3.62
N GLN A 265 -0.81 -25.39 4.61
CA GLN A 265 -0.06 -24.47 5.44
C GLN A 265 1.01 -23.72 4.61
N TYR A 266 1.82 -24.43 3.82
CA TYR A 266 2.80 -23.80 2.93
C TYR A 266 2.14 -22.87 1.91
N VAL A 267 1.05 -23.28 1.25
CA VAL A 267 0.33 -22.42 0.30
C VAL A 267 -0.10 -21.13 0.97
N ARG A 268 -0.66 -21.19 2.18
CA ARG A 268 -1.02 -19.98 2.93
C ARG A 268 0.21 -19.12 3.27
N HIS A 269 1.33 -19.71 3.66
CA HIS A 269 2.57 -18.96 3.90
C HIS A 269 3.10 -18.29 2.63
N ILE A 270 3.10 -19.00 1.51
CA ILE A 270 3.48 -18.47 0.19
C ILE A 270 2.55 -17.32 -0.21
N LEU A 271 1.23 -17.51 -0.12
CA LEU A 271 0.24 -16.47 -0.40
C LEU A 271 0.46 -15.23 0.47
N ASN A 272 0.80 -15.40 1.76
CA ASN A 272 1.12 -14.30 2.66
C ASN A 272 2.45 -13.61 2.30
N LYS A 273 3.50 -14.38 1.98
CA LYS A 273 4.83 -13.86 1.61
C LYS A 273 4.82 -13.13 0.27
N LEU A 274 4.14 -13.71 -0.72
CA LEU A 274 3.88 -13.08 -2.03
C LEU A 274 2.85 -11.95 -1.91
N ASN A 275 2.08 -11.98 -0.83
CA ASN A 275 0.98 -11.08 -0.52
C ASN A 275 -0.06 -11.05 -1.65
N VAL A 276 -0.61 -12.22 -1.93
CA VAL A 276 -1.68 -12.46 -2.90
C VAL A 276 -2.74 -13.38 -2.29
N SER A 277 -4.00 -13.06 -2.54
CA SER A 277 -5.15 -13.79 -1.95
C SER A 277 -5.53 -15.06 -2.71
N SER A 278 -4.92 -15.32 -3.86
CA SER A 278 -5.24 -16.44 -4.73
C SER A 278 -3.98 -17.16 -5.21
N ARG A 279 -4.03 -18.49 -5.18
CA ARG A 279 -3.02 -19.37 -5.78
C ARG A 279 -2.80 -19.09 -7.27
N LEU A 280 -3.83 -18.63 -7.98
CA LEU A 280 -3.70 -18.26 -9.39
C LEU A 280 -2.82 -17.01 -9.55
N ASN A 281 -2.98 -16.04 -8.65
CA ASN A 281 -2.16 -14.82 -8.66
C ASN A 281 -0.71 -15.13 -8.26
N ALA A 282 -0.51 -16.01 -7.28
CA ALA A 282 0.82 -16.52 -6.91
C ALA A 282 1.52 -17.20 -8.09
N ALA A 283 0.80 -18.11 -8.76
CA ALA A 283 1.29 -18.80 -9.95
C ALA A 283 1.67 -17.84 -11.09
N MET A 284 0.81 -16.86 -11.40
CA MET A 284 1.10 -15.87 -12.45
C MET A 284 2.28 -14.97 -12.12
N LEU A 285 2.45 -14.57 -10.85
CA LEU A 285 3.62 -13.80 -10.42
C LEU A 285 4.91 -14.60 -10.65
N PHE A 286 4.91 -15.87 -10.23
CA PHE A 286 6.06 -16.76 -10.40
C PHE A 286 6.41 -16.99 -11.88
N ILE A 287 5.42 -17.22 -12.75
CA ILE A 287 5.65 -17.40 -14.20
C ILE A 287 6.26 -16.15 -14.82
N LYS A 288 5.72 -14.96 -14.52
CA LYS A 288 6.25 -13.68 -15.02
C LYS A 288 7.67 -13.40 -14.55
N GLU A 289 8.04 -13.91 -13.38
CA GLU A 289 9.39 -13.80 -12.84
C GLU A 289 10.36 -14.73 -13.59
N GLN A 290 9.96 -15.98 -13.85
CA GLN A 290 10.74 -16.95 -14.61
C GLN A 290 10.97 -16.53 -16.08
N GLU A 291 9.94 -15.97 -16.73
CA GLU A 291 10.05 -15.43 -18.09
C GLU A 291 11.09 -14.30 -18.19
N LYS A 292 11.23 -13.47 -17.14
CA LYS A 292 12.23 -12.40 -17.08
C LYS A 292 13.65 -12.89 -16.84
N HIS A 293 13.82 -14.05 -16.21
CA HIS A 293 15.13 -14.67 -15.97
C HIS A 293 15.57 -15.62 -17.09
N GLY A 294 14.62 -16.15 -17.88
CA GLY A 294 14.89 -16.98 -19.06
C GLY A 294 15.49 -16.23 -20.25
N ASP A 295 15.30 -14.91 -20.34
CA ASP A 295 15.85 -14.05 -21.41
C ASP A 295 17.32 -13.62 -21.20
N LYS A 296 18.01 -14.21 -20.21
CA LYS A 296 19.44 -13.99 -19.94
C LYS A 296 20.30 -15.25 -20.01
N SER A 297 19.82 -16.31 -20.69
CA SER A 297 20.59 -17.54 -20.92
C SER A 297 21.01 -17.68 -22.38
#